data_AF-A0A7S3N4C9-F1
#
_entry.id   AF-A0A7S3N4C9-F1
#
_cell.length_a   1.000
_cell.length_b   1.000
_cell.length_c   1.000
_cell.angle_alpha   90.00
_cell.angle_beta   90.00
_cell.angle_gamma   90.00
#
_symmetry.space_group_name_H-M   'P 1'
#
loop_
_entity.id
_entity.type
_entity.pdbx_description
1 polymer ?
#
loop_
_entity_poly.entity_id
_entity_poly.type
_entity_poly.pdbx_seq_one_letter_code
_entity_poly.pdbx_strand_id
1 'polypeptide(L)'
;QLASMHCTAEHGCDVADEQRRIIQHGGRVDRLAGNVGPLRVWLRTEDRPGLAMTRSVGDHVARPLGVICDPDVQAVRLEQKHSALVIGSDGLFDRVSPAELATIIWNRRHEPADEI
;
A
#
# COMPACT_ATOMS: atom_id res chain seq x y z
N GLN A 1 10.50 -24.18 -4.93
CA GLN A 1 9.41 -23.22 -5.22
C GLN A 1 9.86 -21.84 -4.74
N LEU A 2 9.70 -20.79 -5.55
CA LEU A 2 10.03 -19.42 -5.10
C LEU A 2 8.98 -18.98 -4.09
N ALA A 3 9.44 -18.43 -2.96
CA ALA A 3 8.58 -17.90 -1.90
C ALA A 3 8.73 -16.39 -1.83
N SER A 4 7.64 -15.70 -1.49
CA SER A 4 7.61 -14.26 -1.26
C SER A 4 7.17 -13.96 0.16
N MET A 5 7.60 -12.82 0.68
CA MET A 5 7.26 -12.33 2.01
C MET A 5 6.96 -10.83 1.90
N HIS A 6 5.80 -10.42 2.41
CA HIS A 6 5.46 -9.01 2.53
C HIS A 6 6.22 -8.41 3.71
N CYS A 7 6.90 -7.28 3.46
CA CYS A 7 7.64 -6.55 4.50
C CYS A 7 6.86 -5.37 5.08
N THR A 8 5.70 -5.05 4.49
CA THR A 8 4.84 -3.93 4.86
C THR A 8 3.37 -4.36 4.80
N ALA A 9 2.54 -3.74 5.62
CA ALA A 9 1.08 -3.82 5.51
C ALA A 9 0.55 -2.52 4.90
N GLU A 10 -0.56 -2.59 4.17
CA GLU A 10 -1.21 -1.41 3.60
C GLU A 10 -1.97 -0.63 4.67
N HIS A 11 -1.89 0.70 4.62
CA HIS A 11 -2.66 1.61 5.48
C HIS A 11 -3.95 2.06 4.78
N GLY A 12 -4.76 1.08 4.39
CA GLY A 12 -6.01 1.25 3.65
C GLY A 12 -7.19 1.72 4.50
N CYS A 13 -8.23 2.20 3.82
CA CYS A 13 -9.47 2.66 4.47
C CYS A 13 -10.33 1.50 5.04
N ASP A 14 -10.03 0.27 4.66
CA ASP A 14 -10.67 -0.97 5.10
C ASP A 14 -9.97 -1.60 6.31
N VAL A 15 -8.82 -1.08 6.73
CA VAL A 15 -8.12 -1.52 7.94
C VAL A 15 -8.84 -0.95 9.16
N ALA A 16 -9.35 -1.84 10.03
CA ALA A 16 -10.24 -1.47 11.14
C ALA A 16 -9.68 -0.38 12.08
N ASP A 17 -8.39 -0.46 12.41
CA ASP A 17 -7.76 0.52 13.30
C ASP A 17 -7.54 1.87 12.62
N GLU A 18 -7.19 1.85 11.34
CA GLU A 18 -7.06 3.05 10.52
C GLU A 18 -8.41 3.74 10.33
N GLN A 19 -9.45 2.99 9.96
CA GLN A 19 -10.82 3.48 9.82
C GLN A 19 -11.34 4.09 11.13
N ARG A 20 -11.09 3.42 12.26
CA ARG A 20 -11.49 3.92 13.58
C ARG A 20 -10.82 5.26 13.89
N ARG A 21 -9.53 5.40 13.62
CA ARG A 21 -8.80 6.66 13.82
C ARG A 21 -9.42 7.79 12.99
N ILE A 22 -9.74 7.53 11.72
CA ILE A 22 -10.36 8.53 10.84
C ILE A 22 -11.72 9.00 11.41
N ILE A 23 -12.58 8.06 11.80
CA ILE A 23 -13.91 8.37 12.34
C ILE A 23 -13.82 9.15 13.65
N GLN A 24 -12.89 8.79 14.53
CA GLN A 24 -12.67 9.48 15.81
C GLN A 24 -12.24 10.94 15.64
N HIS A 25 -11.53 11.25 14.55
CA HIS A 25 -11.10 12.62 14.21
C HIS A 25 -12.12 13.35 13.32
N GLY A 26 -13.32 12.78 13.16
CA GLY A 26 -14.42 13.41 12.45
C GLY A 26 -14.34 13.35 10.93
N GLY A 27 -13.42 12.54 10.38
CA GLY A 27 -13.45 12.13 8.99
C GLY A 27 -14.57 11.11 8.72
N ARG A 28 -14.86 10.91 7.44
CA ARG A 28 -15.78 9.88 6.94
C ARG A 28 -15.00 8.90 6.07
N VAL A 29 -15.29 7.61 6.23
CA VAL A 29 -14.77 6.55 5.35
C VAL A 29 -15.93 5.97 4.56
N ASP A 30 -15.94 6.17 3.24
CA ASP A 30 -17.08 5.81 2.39
C ASP A 30 -16.63 5.61 0.93
N ARG A 31 -17.48 4.97 0.12
CA ARG A 31 -17.32 4.92 -1.34
C ARG A 31 -17.86 6.22 -1.96
N LEU A 32 -17.37 6.58 -3.14
CA LEU A 32 -17.90 7.73 -3.85
C LEU A 32 -19.38 7.47 -4.20
N ALA A 33 -20.25 8.44 -3.94
CA ALA A 33 -21.71 8.27 -4.10
C ALA A 33 -22.29 7.02 -3.41
N GLY A 34 -21.66 6.54 -2.32
CA GLY A 34 -22.11 5.42 -1.49
C GLY A 34 -21.88 4.02 -2.08
N ASN A 35 -21.55 3.88 -3.37
CA ASN A 35 -21.35 2.55 -3.98
C ASN A 35 -20.29 2.50 -5.11
N VAL A 36 -19.66 3.62 -5.48
CA VAL A 36 -18.69 3.66 -6.58
C VAL A 36 -17.25 3.61 -6.06
N GLY A 37 -16.47 2.65 -6.59
CA GLY A 37 -15.03 2.54 -6.33
C GLY A 37 -14.69 2.11 -4.91
N PRO A 38 -13.38 2.12 -4.54
CA PRO A 38 -12.92 1.71 -3.22
C PRO A 38 -13.35 2.69 -2.11
N LEU A 39 -13.20 2.27 -0.86
CA LEU A 39 -13.35 3.17 0.30
C LEU A 39 -12.31 4.29 0.23
N ARG A 40 -12.73 5.47 0.64
CA ARG A 40 -11.92 6.69 0.66
C ARG A 40 -12.18 7.51 1.92
N VAL A 41 -11.19 8.32 2.29
CA VAL A 41 -11.30 9.33 3.35
C VAL A 41 -11.90 10.61 2.78
N TRP A 42 -12.96 11.06 3.41
CA TRP A 42 -13.73 12.26 3.06
C TRP A 42 -13.88 13.17 4.28
N LEU A 43 -14.14 14.45 4.00
CA LEU A 43 -14.75 15.33 4.97
C LEU A 43 -16.14 14.80 5.37
N ARG A 44 -16.57 15.19 6.56
CA ARG A 44 -17.86 14.75 7.14
C ARG A 44 -19.04 14.99 6.20
N THR A 45 -19.06 16.13 5.53
CA THR A 45 -20.20 16.61 4.73
C THR A 45 -19.88 16.82 3.26
N GLU A 46 -18.63 16.63 2.83
CA GLU A 46 -18.17 16.92 1.48
C GLU A 46 -17.38 15.74 0.91
N ASP A 47 -17.55 15.47 -0.38
CA ASP A 47 -16.79 14.45 -1.12
C ASP A 47 -15.41 14.99 -1.55
N ARG A 48 -14.65 15.50 -0.59
CA ARG A 48 -13.22 15.82 -0.73
C ARG A 48 -12.50 15.52 0.59
N PRO A 49 -11.18 15.21 0.59
CA PRO A 49 -10.30 15.10 -0.57
C PRO A 49 -10.45 13.79 -1.35
N GLY A 50 -10.95 12.71 -0.74
CA GLY A 50 -11.13 11.42 -1.41
C GLY A 50 -9.89 10.55 -1.47
N LEU A 51 -9.11 10.52 -0.38
CA LEU A 51 -7.88 9.73 -0.32
C LEU A 51 -8.19 8.24 -0.18
N ALA A 52 -7.51 7.39 -0.95
CA ALA A 52 -7.64 5.93 -0.85
C ALA A 52 -6.86 5.35 0.36
N MET A 53 -5.96 6.14 0.95
CA MET A 53 -5.08 5.77 2.04
C MET A 53 -5.35 6.63 3.29
N THR A 54 -4.98 6.10 4.44
CA THR A 54 -5.19 6.74 5.76
C THR A 54 -3.90 7.25 6.38
N ARG A 55 -2.76 7.02 5.72
CA ARG A 55 -1.46 7.60 6.05
C ARG A 55 -0.81 8.15 4.81
N SER A 56 -0.29 9.37 4.90
CA SER A 56 0.37 10.06 3.80
C SER A 56 1.17 11.27 4.27
N VAL A 57 2.04 11.75 3.40
CA VAL A 57 2.80 12.99 3.61
C VAL A 57 2.18 14.08 2.73
N GLY A 58 1.93 15.26 3.30
CA GLY A 58 1.50 16.44 2.54
C GLY A 58 -0.01 16.64 2.37
N ASP A 59 -0.86 15.69 2.77
CA ASP A 59 -2.33 15.81 2.68
C ASP A 59 -2.91 16.69 3.79
N HIS A 60 -2.62 17.98 3.74
CA HIS A 60 -2.99 18.96 4.77
C HIS A 60 -4.50 19.03 5.02
N VAL A 61 -5.33 18.84 3.99
CA VAL A 61 -6.80 18.83 4.12
C VAL A 61 -7.29 17.64 4.94
N ALA A 62 -6.61 16.50 4.84
CA ALA A 62 -7.01 15.26 5.50
C ALA A 62 -6.37 15.08 6.89
N ARG A 63 -5.29 15.80 7.20
CA ARG A 63 -4.60 15.72 8.49
C ARG A 63 -5.53 15.93 9.70
N PRO A 64 -6.43 16.93 9.72
CA PRO A 64 -7.39 17.07 10.83
C PRO A 64 -8.38 15.91 10.95
N LEU A 65 -8.54 15.10 9.90
CA LEU A 65 -9.44 13.96 9.83
C LEU A 65 -8.79 12.66 10.33
N GLY A 66 -7.58 12.73 10.89
CA GLY A 66 -6.85 11.56 11.39
C GLY A 66 -5.94 10.89 10.37
N VAL A 67 -5.71 11.51 9.20
CA VAL A 67 -4.64 11.08 8.30
C VAL A 67 -3.29 11.52 8.89
N ILE A 68 -2.40 10.56 9.08
CA ILE A 68 -1.11 10.75 9.75
C ILE A 68 0.06 10.47 8.81
N CYS A 69 1.23 10.97 9.14
CA CYS A 69 2.47 10.70 8.40
C CYS A 69 3.40 9.70 9.14
N ASP A 70 2.97 9.17 10.29
CA ASP A 70 3.78 8.23 11.07
C ASP A 70 3.86 6.87 10.35
N PRO A 71 5.08 6.40 10.02
CA PRO A 71 5.27 5.13 9.33
C PRO A 71 5.16 3.95 10.30
N ASP A 72 4.81 2.78 9.77
CA ASP A 72 5.11 1.51 10.45
C ASP A 72 6.52 1.07 10.07
N VAL A 73 7.33 0.76 11.09
CA VAL A 73 8.74 0.40 10.92
C VAL A 73 8.94 -1.06 11.32
N GLN A 74 9.47 -1.85 10.39
CA GLN A 74 9.84 -3.24 10.62
C GLN A 74 11.31 -3.47 10.23
N ALA A 75 12.02 -4.23 11.07
CA ALA A 75 13.36 -4.72 10.76
C ALA A 75 13.28 -6.17 10.27
N VAL A 76 13.88 -6.45 9.12
CA VAL A 76 13.96 -7.80 8.54
C VAL A 76 15.42 -8.22 8.45
N ARG A 77 15.76 -9.37 9.01
CA ARG A 77 17.11 -9.93 8.92
C ARG A 77 17.30 -10.64 7.57
N LEU A 78 18.25 -10.17 6.78
CA LEU A 78 18.61 -10.82 5.52
C LEU A 78 19.50 -12.05 5.78
N GLU A 79 18.98 -13.22 5.44
CA GLU A 79 19.70 -14.48 5.31
C GLU A 79 20.06 -14.80 3.84
N GLN A 80 20.96 -15.76 3.63
CA GLN A 80 21.41 -16.22 2.30
C GLN A 80 20.28 -16.72 1.39
N LYS A 81 19.14 -17.14 1.96
CA LYS A 81 17.96 -17.59 1.22
C LYS A 81 17.19 -16.45 0.53
N HIS A 82 17.43 -15.19 0.91
CA HIS A 82 16.72 -14.06 0.32
C HIS A 82 17.42 -13.61 -0.96
N SER A 83 16.72 -13.76 -2.08
CA SER A 83 17.29 -13.46 -3.39
C SER A 83 17.09 -12.00 -3.79
N ALA A 84 15.96 -11.38 -3.48
CA ALA A 84 15.64 -10.02 -3.94
C ALA A 84 14.74 -9.27 -2.95
N LEU A 85 14.84 -7.95 -2.95
CA LEU A 85 13.87 -7.02 -2.35
C LEU A 85 13.19 -6.25 -3.48
N VAL A 86 11.86 -6.24 -3.47
CA VAL A 86 11.06 -5.53 -4.47
C VAL A 86 10.33 -4.39 -3.77
N ILE A 87 10.49 -3.18 -4.28
CA ILE A 87 9.80 -1.98 -3.81
C ILE A 87 9.11 -1.36 -5.02
N GLY A 88 7.85 -1.01 -4.89
CA GLY A 88 7.03 -0.45 -5.95
C GLY A 88 5.80 0.24 -5.39
N SER A 89 5.06 0.93 -6.25
CA SER A 89 3.73 1.44 -5.92
C SER A 89 2.65 0.37 -6.13
N ASP A 90 1.44 0.65 -5.65
CA ASP A 90 0.22 -0.12 -5.94
C ASP A 90 0.03 -0.40 -7.43
N GLY A 91 0.38 0.53 -8.32
CA GLY A 91 0.32 0.34 -9.77
C GLY A 91 1.07 -0.88 -10.31
N LEU A 92 2.08 -1.39 -9.59
CA LEU A 92 2.73 -2.67 -9.89
C LEU A 92 1.99 -3.83 -9.22
N PHE A 93 1.76 -3.73 -7.91
CA PHE A 93 1.28 -4.85 -7.10
C PHE A 93 -0.20 -5.19 -7.32
N ASP A 94 -0.99 -4.23 -7.80
CA ASP A 94 -2.38 -4.44 -8.23
C ASP A 94 -2.49 -5.27 -9.53
N ARG A 95 -1.39 -5.40 -10.27
CA ARG A 95 -1.37 -6.00 -11.61
C ARG A 95 -0.52 -7.26 -11.72
N VAL A 96 0.43 -7.45 -10.81
CA VAL A 96 1.38 -8.55 -10.86
C VAL A 96 1.42 -9.24 -9.52
N SER A 97 1.12 -10.53 -9.52
CA SER A 97 1.17 -11.35 -8.30
C SER A 97 2.60 -11.54 -7.81
N PRO A 98 2.81 -11.83 -6.52
CA PRO A 98 4.15 -12.11 -6.00
C PRO A 98 4.85 -13.30 -6.70
N ALA A 99 4.09 -14.29 -7.18
CA ALA A 99 4.64 -15.44 -7.89
C ALA A 99 5.14 -15.07 -9.30
N GLU A 100 4.38 -14.22 -10.02
CA GLU A 100 4.78 -13.68 -11.32
C GLU A 100 6.00 -12.78 -11.18
N LEU A 101 6.01 -11.87 -10.19
CA LEU A 101 7.19 -11.05 -9.87
C LEU A 101 8.42 -11.90 -9.59
N ALA A 102 8.28 -12.95 -8.77
CA ALA A 102 9.39 -13.86 -8.45
C ALA A 102 9.92 -14.55 -9.71
N THR A 103 9.03 -14.97 -10.61
CA THR A 103 9.39 -15.62 -11.88
C THR A 103 10.13 -14.66 -12.81
N ILE A 104 9.64 -13.43 -12.95
CA ILE A 104 10.27 -12.39 -13.77
C ILE A 104 11.69 -12.09 -13.27
N ILE A 105 11.85 -11.91 -11.96
CA ILE A 105 13.15 -11.62 -11.33
C ILE A 105 14.10 -12.82 -11.49
N TRP A 106 13.59 -14.04 -11.29
CA TRP A 106 14.38 -15.26 -11.43
C TRP A 106 14.92 -15.41 -12.84
N ASN A 107 14.05 -15.31 -13.85
CA ASN A 107 14.41 -15.47 -15.25
C ASN A 107 15.44 -14.42 -15.66
N ARG A 108 15.21 -13.14 -15.33
CA ARG A 108 16.13 -12.06 -15.70
C ARG A 108 17.51 -12.18 -15.06
N ARG A 109 17.62 -12.80 -13.88
CA ARG A 109 18.93 -13.07 -13.24
C ARG A 109 19.71 -14.23 -13.85
N HIS A 110 19.01 -15.15 -14.50
CA HIS A 110 19.59 -16.35 -15.10
C HIS A 110 19.51 -16.31 -16.63
N GLU A 111 19.25 -15.14 -17.22
CA GLU A 111 19.50 -14.91 -18.63
C GLU A 111 20.98 -15.14 -18.88
N PRO A 112 21.36 -16.04 -19.81
CA PRO A 112 22.75 -16.18 -20.21
C PRO A 112 23.21 -14.81 -20.72
N ALA A 113 24.35 -14.33 -20.23
CA ALA A 113 24.97 -13.14 -20.79
C ALA A 113 25.11 -13.39 -22.29
N ASP A 114 24.52 -12.53 -23.12
CA ASP A 114 24.70 -12.59 -24.57
C ASP A 114 26.20 -12.73 -24.85
N GLU A 115 26.60 -13.82 -25.51
CA GLU A 115 27.95 -13.98 -26.04
C GLU A 115 28.15 -12.86 -27.07
N ILE A 116 28.87 -11.80 -26.66
CA ILE A 116 29.38 -10.75 -27.57
C ILE A 116 30.53 -11.31 -28.38
#